data_AF-A0A925W3M9-F1
#
_entry.id   AF-A0A925W3M9-F1
#
_cell.length_a   1.000
_cell.length_b   1.000
_cell.length_c   1.000
_cell.angle_alpha   90.00
_cell.angle_beta   90.00
_cell.angle_gamma   90.00
#
_symmetry.space_group_name_H-M   'P 1'
#
loop_
_entity.id
_entity.type
_entity.pdbx_description
1 polymer ?
#
loop_
_entity_poly.entity_id
_entity_poly.type
_entity_poly.pdbx_seq_one_letter_code
_entity_poly.pdbx_strand_id
1 'polypeptide(L)'
;MSAAFTEGGYRFENFVIGPSNRLAAAAARAVGDAPGTTYNPLFLYGPPGLGKTHLVAALSYHARQAQPNLRVEFSTGEEVVERLHRAIAAGQPESFSQHFHNVDLLLLDDVQFFTGQRETQNELLRLFNLMQGRGRQLVMTSDRPPEDIPDVDQRLLSRLSGGLIADIGAPDFEMRLAILRNSSAERSVSFTDGVLEEVARLPFRNVRELKGALNRLSAYQQLDGTPVGADDVRAVLGGRVAQAAPSRVVVIPNELLGASGQEYEGFLADVTEVVETRVEKWRIHLGEACSYWKNEGYSTVVLERAMTLSEPPDLNGLLATFTAAIEHLQALEVQAVALDPALRGKPAFRNPELIGEAQLLVDRALASAVPLPAPLPSYTRNGFEGGSAIQLALKAFDAVVENPGARYNPLF
;
A
#
# COMPACT_ATOMS: atom_id res chain seq x y z
N MET A 1 25.42 -9.21 0.34
CA MET A 1 24.76 -8.66 -0.87
C MET A 1 24.42 -9.81 -1.80
N SER A 2 23.15 -9.99 -2.18
CA SER A 2 22.84 -10.86 -3.32
C SER A 2 23.61 -10.34 -4.55
N ALA A 3 24.25 -11.23 -5.30
CA ALA A 3 24.97 -10.90 -6.54
C ALA A 3 24.12 -10.05 -7.51
N ALA A 4 22.79 -10.13 -7.39
CA ALA A 4 21.81 -9.36 -8.14
C ALA A 4 22.00 -7.83 -8.11
N PHE A 5 22.55 -7.24 -7.04
CA PHE A 5 22.75 -5.79 -6.94
C PHE A 5 24.05 -5.28 -7.59
N THR A 6 25.00 -6.16 -7.89
CA THR A 6 26.33 -5.77 -8.39
C THR A 6 26.52 -6.08 -9.87
N GLU A 7 25.75 -7.02 -10.43
CA GLU A 7 25.94 -7.49 -11.82
C GLU A 7 24.89 -6.99 -12.84
N GLY A 8 23.75 -6.40 -12.44
CA GLY A 8 22.67 -6.08 -13.38
C GLY A 8 21.95 -4.73 -13.18
N GLY A 9 22.05 -3.85 -14.18
CA GLY A 9 21.05 -2.81 -14.55
C GLY A 9 20.76 -1.63 -13.59
N TYR A 10 21.01 -1.73 -12.29
CA TYR A 10 20.61 -0.70 -11.31
C TYR A 10 21.68 0.37 -11.12
N ARG A 11 21.92 1.16 -12.17
CA ARG A 11 22.91 2.24 -12.20
C ARG A 11 22.26 3.59 -12.46
N PHE A 12 22.94 4.66 -12.10
CA PHE A 12 22.45 6.02 -12.33
C PHE A 12 22.31 6.34 -13.82
N GLU A 13 23.16 5.75 -14.67
CA GLU A 13 23.15 5.91 -16.12
C GLU A 13 21.87 5.32 -16.75
N ASN A 14 21.33 4.26 -16.13
CA ASN A 14 20.15 3.56 -16.62
C ASN A 14 18.86 4.07 -15.95
N PHE A 15 18.98 5.01 -15.01
CA PHE A 15 17.84 5.62 -14.33
C PHE A 15 17.40 6.88 -15.06
N VAL A 16 16.20 6.85 -15.64
CA VAL A 16 15.63 8.03 -16.30
C VAL A 16 15.26 9.06 -15.24
N ILE A 17 15.82 10.26 -15.36
CA ILE A 17 15.57 11.39 -14.46
C ILE A 17 14.55 12.31 -15.11
N GLY A 18 13.54 12.70 -14.34
CA GLY A 18 12.45 13.57 -14.78
C GLY A 18 11.89 14.39 -13.62
N PRO A 19 10.88 15.23 -13.85
CA PRO A 19 10.30 16.09 -12.81
C PRO A 19 9.88 15.33 -11.54
N SER A 20 9.32 14.13 -11.69
CA SER A 20 8.77 13.32 -10.58
C SER A 20 9.81 12.61 -9.70
N ASN A 21 11.09 12.61 -10.07
CA ASN A 21 12.14 11.96 -9.28
C ASN A 21 13.47 12.73 -9.24
N ARG A 22 13.49 13.96 -9.75
CA ARG A 22 14.71 14.78 -9.88
C ARG A 22 15.39 15.02 -8.53
N LEU A 23 14.61 15.37 -7.51
CA LEU A 23 15.12 15.64 -6.17
C LEU A 23 15.74 14.38 -5.57
N ALA A 24 15.02 13.26 -5.61
CA ALA A 24 15.50 11.96 -5.12
C ALA A 24 16.79 11.52 -5.83
N ALA A 25 16.84 11.65 -7.16
CA ALA A 25 18.04 11.30 -7.95
C ALA A 25 19.24 12.20 -7.62
N ALA A 26 19.03 13.51 -7.48
CA ALA A 26 20.09 14.45 -7.13
C ALA A 26 20.62 14.21 -5.71
N ALA A 27 19.71 13.98 -4.76
CA ALA A 27 20.06 13.64 -3.38
C ALA A 27 20.84 12.33 -3.31
N ALA A 28 20.39 11.30 -4.03
CA ALA A 28 21.05 10.01 -4.06
C ALA A 28 22.48 10.11 -4.64
N ARG A 29 22.68 10.91 -5.70
CA ARG A 29 24.02 11.19 -6.23
C ARG A 29 24.91 11.92 -5.23
N ALA A 30 24.40 12.98 -4.60
CA ALA A 30 25.16 13.74 -3.60
C ALA A 30 25.58 12.90 -2.39
N VAL A 31 24.70 12.02 -1.90
CA VAL A 31 25.02 11.06 -0.84
C VAL A 31 26.04 10.03 -1.33
N GLY A 32 25.95 9.58 -2.58
CA GLY A 32 26.93 8.67 -3.17
C GLY A 32 28.33 9.29 -3.34
N ASP A 33 28.41 10.58 -3.67
CA ASP A 33 29.67 11.31 -3.82
C ASP A 33 30.42 11.48 -2.48
N ALA A 34 29.67 11.78 -1.41
CA ALA A 34 30.24 12.01 -0.08
C ALA A 34 29.36 11.44 1.04
N PRO A 35 29.34 10.10 1.23
CA PRO A 35 28.53 9.45 2.26
C PRO A 35 28.85 9.98 3.66
N GLY A 36 27.81 10.29 4.44
CA GLY A 36 27.91 10.72 5.84
C GLY A 36 28.06 12.23 6.01
N THR A 37 28.22 12.99 4.92
CA THR A 37 28.46 14.44 4.97
C THR A 37 27.18 15.27 4.82
N THR A 38 26.32 14.91 3.87
CA THR A 38 25.12 15.66 3.49
C THR A 38 23.93 14.72 3.49
N TYR A 39 22.75 15.22 3.88
CA TYR A 39 21.50 14.46 3.88
C TYR A 39 21.60 13.14 4.67
N ASN A 40 21.84 13.24 5.97
CA ASN A 40 21.94 12.08 6.86
C ASN A 40 20.89 12.15 7.99
N PRO A 41 19.82 11.35 7.94
CA PRO A 41 19.55 10.34 6.91
C PRO A 41 19.08 10.93 5.57
N LEU A 42 19.17 10.11 4.52
CA LEU A 42 18.40 10.31 3.28
C LEU A 42 17.19 9.37 3.31
N PHE A 43 15.99 9.92 3.21
CA PHE A 43 14.74 9.17 3.21
C PHE A 43 14.05 9.32 1.84
N LEU A 44 13.91 8.20 1.11
CA LEU A 44 13.27 8.16 -0.19
C LEU A 44 11.90 7.50 -0.08
N TYR A 45 10.84 8.12 -0.57
CA TYR A 45 9.52 7.48 -0.51
C TYR A 45 8.73 7.60 -1.80
N GLY A 46 7.74 6.72 -1.93
CA GLY A 46 6.81 6.71 -3.04
C GLY A 46 6.22 5.32 -3.26
N PRO A 47 5.11 5.20 -4.01
CA PRO A 47 4.47 3.92 -4.28
C PRO A 47 5.41 2.80 -4.78
N PRO A 48 5.01 1.52 -4.64
CA PRO A 48 5.76 0.40 -5.19
C PRO A 48 6.02 0.54 -6.69
N GLY A 49 7.21 0.13 -7.14
CA GLY A 49 7.56 0.08 -8.56
C GLY A 49 7.92 1.42 -9.20
N LEU A 50 8.24 2.47 -8.42
CA LEU A 50 8.68 3.77 -8.95
C LEU A 50 10.20 3.98 -9.00
N GLY A 51 10.99 2.99 -8.54
CA GLY A 51 12.44 3.02 -8.67
C GLY A 51 13.24 3.35 -7.41
N LYS A 52 12.61 3.28 -6.22
CA LYS A 52 13.29 3.46 -4.91
C LYS A 52 14.53 2.54 -4.77
N THR A 53 14.31 1.24 -4.92
CA THR A 53 15.38 0.22 -4.87
C THR A 53 16.43 0.44 -5.96
N HIS A 54 16.04 0.91 -7.16
CA HIS A 54 17.00 1.26 -8.23
C HIS A 54 17.91 2.40 -7.78
N LEU A 55 17.36 3.49 -7.26
CA LEU A 55 18.15 4.64 -6.80
C LEU A 55 19.08 4.27 -5.65
N VAL A 56 18.62 3.47 -4.68
CA VAL A 56 19.44 2.99 -3.57
C VAL A 56 20.59 2.11 -4.06
N ALA A 57 20.33 1.21 -5.00
CA ALA A 57 21.35 0.38 -5.61
C ALA A 57 22.36 1.20 -6.43
N ALA A 58 21.88 2.17 -7.21
CA ALA A 58 22.72 3.06 -8.00
C ALA A 58 23.63 3.93 -7.11
N LEU A 59 23.09 4.45 -6.01
CA LEU A 59 23.85 5.16 -4.98
C LEU A 59 24.94 4.27 -4.39
N SER A 60 24.60 3.05 -3.97
CA SER A 60 25.56 2.06 -3.43
C SER A 60 26.71 1.80 -4.39
N TYR A 61 26.37 1.56 -5.66
CA TYR A 61 27.34 1.30 -6.71
C TYR A 61 28.26 2.51 -6.91
N HIS A 62 27.69 3.70 -7.05
CA HIS A 62 28.43 4.95 -7.24
C HIS A 62 29.36 5.24 -6.06
N ALA A 63 28.88 5.09 -4.83
CA ALA A 63 29.67 5.30 -3.62
C ALA A 63 30.86 4.33 -3.53
N ARG A 64 30.68 3.06 -3.92
CA ARG A 64 31.77 2.07 -3.97
C ARG A 64 32.78 2.36 -5.08
N GLN A 65 32.36 2.93 -6.19
CA GLN A 65 33.29 3.39 -7.25
C GLN A 65 34.16 4.55 -6.76
N ALA A 66 33.55 5.52 -6.06
CA ALA A 66 34.27 6.65 -5.48
C ALA A 66 35.16 6.25 -4.30
N GLN A 67 34.72 5.28 -3.48
CA GLN A 67 35.40 4.82 -2.28
C GLN A 67 35.42 3.28 -2.22
N PRO A 68 36.43 2.61 -2.82
CA PRO A 68 36.46 1.14 -2.93
C PRO A 68 36.46 0.39 -1.59
N ASN A 69 36.96 1.02 -0.52
CA ASN A 69 37.00 0.44 0.83
C ASN A 69 35.73 0.68 1.65
N LEU A 70 34.72 1.38 1.08
CA LEU A 70 33.47 1.70 1.75
C LEU A 70 32.66 0.43 2.04
N ARG A 71 32.37 0.19 3.32
CA ARG A 71 31.56 -0.94 3.78
C ARG A 71 30.09 -0.60 3.66
N VAL A 72 29.49 -0.96 2.53
CA VAL A 72 28.07 -0.75 2.27
C VAL A 72 27.27 -2.00 2.61
N GLU A 73 26.24 -1.85 3.44
CA GLU A 73 25.25 -2.89 3.72
C GLU A 73 23.89 -2.49 3.15
N PHE A 74 23.25 -3.42 2.45
CA PHE A 74 21.87 -3.31 2.03
C PHE A 74 21.06 -4.35 2.81
N SER A 75 19.95 -3.92 3.39
CA SER A 75 19.00 -4.81 4.07
C SER A 75 17.58 -4.34 3.82
N THR A 76 16.67 -5.26 3.55
CA THR A 76 15.23 -4.93 3.57
C THR A 76 14.73 -4.83 5.01
N GLY A 77 13.61 -4.12 5.23
CA GLY A 77 12.97 -4.05 6.53
C GLY A 77 12.60 -5.44 7.08
N GLU A 78 12.18 -6.34 6.20
CA GLU A 78 11.90 -7.74 6.52
C GLU A 78 13.16 -8.50 6.98
N GLU A 79 14.28 -8.38 6.26
CA GLU A 79 15.55 -9.01 6.63
C GLU A 79 16.07 -8.51 7.99
N VAL A 80 15.87 -7.22 8.28
CA VAL A 80 16.23 -6.62 9.56
C VAL A 80 15.38 -7.21 10.70
N VAL A 81 14.06 -7.29 10.51
CA VAL A 81 13.15 -7.93 11.47
C VAL A 81 13.55 -9.38 11.74
N GLU A 82 13.72 -10.15 10.67
CA GLU A 82 14.05 -11.57 10.77
C GLU A 82 15.41 -11.80 11.45
N ARG A 83 16.41 -10.95 11.14
CA ARG A 83 17.72 -10.99 11.79
C ARG A 83 17.62 -10.70 13.28
N LEU A 84 16.83 -9.71 13.67
CA LEU A 84 16.63 -9.39 15.09
C LEU A 84 15.95 -10.54 15.83
N HIS A 85 14.87 -11.09 15.27
CA HIS A 85 14.18 -12.24 15.86
C HIS A 85 15.12 -13.44 16.03
N ARG A 86 15.95 -13.75 15.02
CA ARG A 86 16.95 -14.82 15.11
C ARG A 86 17.99 -14.56 16.21
N ALA A 87 18.49 -13.33 16.33
CA ALA A 87 19.44 -12.95 17.36
C ALA A 87 18.85 -13.12 18.78
N ILE A 88 17.58 -12.73 18.97
CA ILE A 88 16.85 -12.88 20.24
C ILE A 88 16.62 -14.37 20.54
N ALA A 89 16.13 -15.14 19.56
CA ALA A 89 15.87 -16.57 19.72
C ALA A 89 17.14 -17.37 20.06
N ALA A 90 18.29 -16.95 19.53
CA ALA A 90 19.59 -17.53 19.84
C ALA A 90 20.17 -17.08 21.20
N GLY A 91 19.48 -16.21 21.95
CA GLY A 91 19.98 -15.64 23.21
C GLY A 91 21.17 -14.69 23.03
N GLN A 92 21.38 -14.17 21.82
CA GLN A 92 22.51 -13.31 21.44
C GLN A 92 22.02 -11.99 20.81
N PRO A 93 21.23 -11.17 21.52
CA PRO A 93 20.68 -9.93 20.95
C PRO A 93 21.78 -8.95 20.49
N GLU A 94 22.94 -8.98 21.14
CA GLU A 94 24.09 -8.14 20.77
C GLU A 94 24.63 -8.42 19.36
N SER A 95 24.46 -9.65 18.85
CA SER A 95 24.91 -10.04 17.52
C SER A 95 24.25 -9.21 16.41
N PHE A 96 23.02 -8.75 16.62
CA PHE A 96 22.33 -7.85 15.70
C PHE A 96 23.06 -6.52 15.57
N SER A 97 23.34 -5.86 16.70
CA SER A 97 24.06 -4.58 16.71
C SER A 97 25.50 -4.73 16.19
N GLN A 98 26.16 -5.85 16.47
CA GLN A 98 27.51 -6.14 15.97
C GLN A 98 27.57 -6.26 14.44
N HIS A 99 26.54 -6.83 13.81
CA HIS A 99 26.44 -6.97 12.35
C HIS A 99 26.60 -5.62 11.64
N PHE A 100 25.96 -4.57 12.16
CA PHE A 100 25.98 -3.23 11.56
C PHE A 100 27.13 -2.35 12.07
N HIS A 101 27.92 -2.82 13.04
CA HIS A 101 28.93 -2.00 13.72
C HIS A 101 29.98 -1.40 12.78
N ASN A 102 30.36 -2.15 11.76
CA ASN A 102 31.42 -1.84 10.83
C ASN A 102 30.91 -1.27 9.51
N VAL A 103 29.62 -0.93 9.42
CA VAL A 103 28.99 -0.40 8.20
C VAL A 103 29.23 1.10 8.09
N ASP A 104 29.71 1.55 6.93
CA ASP A 104 29.95 2.96 6.63
C ASP A 104 28.73 3.62 5.95
N LEU A 105 28.00 2.84 5.17
CA LEU A 105 26.77 3.22 4.46
C LEU A 105 25.74 2.11 4.64
N LEU A 106 24.68 2.39 5.38
CA LEU A 106 23.56 1.48 5.57
C LEU A 106 22.38 1.89 4.70
N LEU A 107 21.90 0.96 3.90
CA LEU A 107 20.75 1.12 3.02
C LEU A 107 19.62 0.22 3.54
N LEU A 108 18.54 0.82 4.03
CA LEU A 108 17.37 0.11 4.52
C LEU A 108 16.20 0.28 3.54
N ASP A 109 15.84 -0.78 2.83
CA ASP A 109 14.71 -0.75 1.89
C ASP A 109 13.41 -1.09 2.64
N ASP A 110 12.30 -0.45 2.30
CA ASP A 110 10.95 -0.71 2.83
C ASP A 110 10.83 -0.64 4.37
N VAL A 111 11.16 0.51 4.97
CA VAL A 111 11.09 0.68 6.43
C VAL A 111 9.66 0.60 7.02
N GLN A 112 8.62 0.61 6.18
CA GLN A 112 7.24 0.38 6.63
C GLN A 112 7.03 -0.99 7.28
N PHE A 113 7.90 -1.98 7.03
CA PHE A 113 7.86 -3.29 7.69
C PHE A 113 8.04 -3.22 9.21
N PHE A 114 8.56 -2.12 9.75
CA PHE A 114 8.73 -1.94 11.20
C PHE A 114 7.46 -1.51 11.94
N THR A 115 6.37 -1.22 11.22
CA THR A 115 5.04 -0.88 11.77
C THR A 115 4.62 -1.88 12.86
N GLY A 116 4.23 -1.38 14.04
CA GLY A 116 3.72 -2.21 15.14
C GLY A 116 4.77 -3.08 15.85
N GLN A 117 6.01 -3.17 15.36
CA GLN A 117 7.07 -3.99 15.93
C GLN A 117 7.94 -3.21 16.93
N ARG A 118 7.43 -3.00 18.13
CA ARG A 118 8.07 -2.13 19.16
C ARG A 118 9.53 -2.50 19.47
N GLU A 119 9.85 -3.79 19.56
CA GLU A 119 11.22 -4.25 19.83
C GLU A 119 12.16 -3.91 18.67
N THR A 120 11.72 -4.18 17.44
CA THR A 120 12.46 -3.83 16.21
C THR A 120 12.66 -2.33 16.09
N GLN A 121 11.64 -1.52 16.37
CA GLN A 121 11.76 -0.06 16.35
C GLN A 121 12.76 0.46 17.39
N ASN A 122 12.79 -0.12 18.60
CA ASN A 122 13.77 0.24 19.62
C ASN A 122 15.21 -0.11 19.22
N GLU A 123 15.41 -1.25 18.57
CA GLU A 123 16.73 -1.62 18.05
C GLU A 123 17.14 -0.74 16.87
N LEU A 124 16.20 -0.40 15.98
CA LEU A 124 16.46 0.54 14.89
C LEU A 124 16.84 1.93 15.40
N LEU A 125 16.24 2.41 16.49
CA LEU A 125 16.66 3.64 17.17
C LEU A 125 18.12 3.56 17.67
N ARG A 126 18.53 2.41 18.22
CA ARG A 126 19.92 2.18 18.63
C ARG A 126 20.85 2.19 17.43
N LEU A 127 20.47 1.54 16.34
CA LEU A 127 21.21 1.53 15.08
C LEU A 127 21.37 2.93 14.49
N PHE A 128 20.31 3.73 14.48
CA PHE A 128 20.35 5.13 14.07
C PHE A 128 21.37 5.96 14.86
N ASN A 129 21.35 5.84 16.19
CA ASN A 129 22.30 6.53 17.06
C ASN A 129 23.74 6.09 16.79
N LEU A 130 23.96 4.78 16.56
CA LEU A 130 25.27 4.23 16.23
C LEU A 130 25.80 4.81 14.92
N MET A 131 24.97 4.84 13.87
CA MET A 131 25.35 5.35 12.56
C MET A 131 25.63 6.86 12.62
N GLN A 132 24.71 7.65 13.17
CA GLN A 132 24.87 9.11 13.28
C GLN A 132 26.04 9.51 14.17
N GLY A 133 26.19 8.89 15.35
CA GLY A 133 27.27 9.18 16.29
C GLY A 133 28.67 8.90 15.74
N ARG A 134 28.76 8.10 14.67
CA ARG A 134 30.01 7.77 13.97
C ARG A 134 30.15 8.48 12.63
N GLY A 135 29.25 9.39 12.28
CA GLY A 135 29.23 10.06 10.98
C GLY A 135 29.03 9.11 9.79
N ARG A 136 28.42 7.95 10.01
CA ARG A 136 28.14 6.95 8.96
C ARG A 136 26.82 7.29 8.28
N GLN A 137 26.72 6.98 7.00
CA GLN A 137 25.55 7.32 6.20
C GLN A 137 24.41 6.33 6.44
N LEU A 138 23.22 6.87 6.61
CA LEU A 138 21.98 6.10 6.58
C LEU A 138 21.10 6.55 5.40
N VAL A 139 20.66 5.60 4.60
CA VAL A 139 19.66 5.80 3.54
C VAL A 139 18.52 4.84 3.77
N MET A 140 17.30 5.32 3.66
CA MET A 140 16.10 4.54 3.88
C MET A 140 15.11 4.73 2.75
N THR A 141 14.29 3.72 2.50
CA THR A 141 13.14 3.85 1.62
C THR A 141 11.83 3.49 2.29
N SER A 142 10.73 4.06 1.82
CA SER A 142 9.38 3.62 2.20
C SER A 142 8.36 3.76 1.07
N ASP A 143 7.22 3.10 1.20
CA ASP A 143 6.07 3.31 0.31
C ASP A 143 5.33 4.64 0.56
N ARG A 144 5.60 5.30 1.69
CA ARG A 144 4.90 6.51 2.16
C ARG A 144 5.86 7.44 2.95
N PRO A 145 5.51 8.73 3.15
CA PRO A 145 6.36 9.62 3.96
C PRO A 145 6.38 9.18 5.43
N PRO A 146 7.37 9.61 6.23
CA PRO A 146 7.52 9.16 7.61
C PRO A 146 6.26 9.35 8.47
N GLU A 147 5.58 10.49 8.32
CA GLU A 147 4.37 10.85 9.08
C GLU A 147 3.17 9.95 8.82
N ASP A 148 3.14 9.27 7.67
CA ASP A 148 2.08 8.36 7.26
C ASP A 148 2.38 6.89 7.61
N ILE A 149 3.54 6.60 8.21
CA ILE A 149 3.88 5.24 8.64
C ILE A 149 3.12 4.93 9.94
N PRO A 150 2.16 3.98 9.91
CA PRO A 150 1.35 3.67 11.07
C PRO A 150 2.21 3.05 12.18
N ASP A 151 1.78 3.25 13.42
CA ASP A 151 2.34 2.59 14.61
C ASP A 151 3.88 2.69 14.74
N VAL A 152 4.47 3.81 14.31
CA VAL A 152 5.88 4.14 14.50
C VAL A 152 6.08 5.03 15.74
N ASP A 153 7.04 4.68 16.60
CA ASP A 153 7.43 5.48 17.77
C ASP A 153 7.83 6.91 17.35
N GLN A 154 7.32 7.92 18.05
CA GLN A 154 7.58 9.33 17.75
C GLN A 154 9.07 9.68 17.71
N ARG A 155 9.91 9.00 18.51
CA ARG A 155 11.36 9.19 18.50
C ARG A 155 11.94 8.73 17.17
N LEU A 156 11.50 7.59 16.66
CA LEU A 156 11.94 7.07 15.36
C LEU A 156 11.46 7.99 14.25
N LEU A 157 10.20 8.42 14.28
CA LEU A 157 9.66 9.40 13.36
C LEU A 157 10.50 10.68 13.31
N SER A 158 10.86 11.23 14.46
CA SER A 158 11.75 12.41 14.56
C SER A 158 13.13 12.16 13.92
N ARG A 159 13.67 10.94 13.99
CA ARG A 159 14.94 10.60 13.32
C ARG A 159 14.79 10.44 11.83
N LEU A 160 13.71 9.80 11.37
CA LEU A 160 13.39 9.65 9.94
C LEU A 160 13.25 11.02 9.28
N SER A 161 12.60 11.97 9.95
CA SER A 161 12.40 13.34 9.47
C SER A 161 13.56 14.30 9.74
N GLY A 162 14.64 13.84 10.39
CA GLY A 162 15.78 14.67 10.77
C GLY A 162 16.79 14.95 9.66
N GLY A 163 16.56 14.39 8.46
CA GLY A 163 17.44 14.53 7.30
C GLY A 163 16.69 15.04 6.07
N LEU A 164 17.11 14.62 4.87
CA LEU A 164 16.39 14.96 3.64
C LEU A 164 15.34 13.90 3.35
N ILE A 165 14.10 14.33 3.19
CA ILE A 165 13.00 13.51 2.69
C ILE A 165 12.78 13.90 1.22
N ALA A 166 12.79 12.91 0.32
CA ALA A 166 12.53 13.11 -1.10
C ALA A 166 11.52 12.10 -1.62
N ASP A 167 10.56 12.59 -2.38
CA ASP A 167 9.53 11.79 -3.02
C ASP A 167 9.98 11.28 -4.39
N ILE A 168 9.38 10.17 -4.80
CA ILE A 168 9.49 9.58 -6.12
C ILE A 168 8.06 9.33 -6.61
N GLY A 169 7.64 10.13 -7.57
CA GLY A 169 6.31 10.09 -8.17
C GLY A 169 6.22 9.22 -9.43
N ALA A 170 5.00 9.08 -9.94
CA ALA A 170 4.77 8.41 -11.22
C ALA A 170 5.44 9.17 -12.38
N PRO A 171 6.03 8.46 -13.36
CA PRO A 171 6.63 9.10 -14.53
C PRO A 171 5.57 9.73 -15.44
N ASP A 172 5.87 10.87 -16.03
CA ASP A 172 5.05 11.46 -17.10
C ASP A 172 5.21 10.69 -18.42
N PHE A 173 4.53 11.13 -19.48
CA PHE A 173 4.59 10.46 -20.79
C PHE A 173 6.01 10.40 -21.36
N GLU A 174 6.73 11.53 -21.36
CA GLU A 174 8.10 11.62 -21.90
C GLU A 174 9.04 10.69 -21.14
N MET A 175 8.90 10.66 -19.83
CA MET A 175 9.68 9.80 -18.96
C MET A 175 9.35 8.31 -19.16
N ARG A 176 8.07 7.95 -19.32
CA ARG A 176 7.66 6.58 -19.67
C ARG A 176 8.28 6.15 -20.99
N LEU A 177 8.23 7.00 -22.01
CA LEU A 177 8.81 6.73 -23.31
C LEU A 177 10.34 6.53 -23.23
N ALA A 178 11.04 7.38 -22.49
CA ALA A 178 12.47 7.23 -22.25
C ALA A 178 12.80 5.93 -21.51
N ILE A 179 12.01 5.56 -20.49
CA ILE A 179 12.19 4.29 -19.75
C ILE A 179 12.00 3.10 -20.68
N LEU A 180 10.97 3.12 -21.54
CA LEU A 180 10.70 2.07 -22.52
C LEU A 180 11.85 1.95 -23.52
N ARG A 181 12.35 3.07 -24.07
CA ARG A 181 13.48 3.10 -25.00
C ARG A 181 14.74 2.50 -24.38
N ASN A 182 15.10 2.92 -23.16
CA ASN A 182 16.23 2.36 -22.43
C ASN A 182 16.05 0.85 -22.18
N SER A 183 14.87 0.45 -21.72
CA SER A 183 14.58 -0.96 -21.42
C SER A 183 14.58 -1.84 -22.69
N SER A 184 14.19 -1.29 -23.84
CA SER A 184 14.22 -1.98 -25.14
C SER A 184 15.65 -2.16 -25.62
N ALA A 185 16.47 -1.12 -25.50
CA ALA A 185 17.89 -1.13 -25.87
C ALA A 185 18.69 -2.12 -25.00
N GLU A 186 18.48 -2.11 -23.67
CA GLU A 186 19.10 -3.06 -22.74
C GLU A 186 18.81 -4.53 -23.11
N ARG A 187 17.63 -4.80 -23.67
CA ARG A 187 17.20 -6.15 -24.07
C ARG A 187 17.53 -6.49 -25.52
N SER A 188 18.13 -5.56 -26.28
CA SER A 188 18.35 -5.71 -27.72
C SER A 188 17.07 -6.06 -28.50
N VAL A 189 15.93 -5.51 -28.07
CA VAL A 189 14.63 -5.69 -28.74
C VAL A 189 14.30 -4.42 -29.51
N SER A 190 13.90 -4.57 -30.76
CA SER A 190 13.41 -3.49 -31.61
C SER A 190 11.93 -3.68 -31.90
N PHE A 191 11.18 -2.59 -31.84
CA PHE A 191 9.78 -2.51 -32.24
C PHE A 191 9.65 -1.59 -33.45
N THR A 192 8.53 -1.70 -34.16
CA THR A 192 8.20 -0.74 -35.22
C THR A 192 7.88 0.64 -34.63
N ASP A 193 7.98 1.68 -35.45
CA ASP A 193 7.73 3.06 -35.04
C ASP A 193 6.32 3.22 -34.44
N GLY A 194 6.21 3.97 -33.33
CA GLY A 194 4.95 4.25 -32.65
C GLY A 194 4.55 3.22 -31.59
N VAL A 195 5.16 2.03 -31.55
CA VAL A 195 4.83 1.01 -30.54
C VAL A 195 5.12 1.51 -29.13
N LEU A 196 6.32 2.05 -28.89
CA LEU A 196 6.70 2.51 -27.55
C LEU A 196 5.87 3.73 -27.13
N GLU A 197 5.54 4.61 -28.08
CA GLU A 197 4.65 5.74 -27.87
C GLU A 197 3.24 5.27 -27.46
N GLU A 198 2.67 4.28 -28.14
CA GLU A 198 1.36 3.71 -27.78
C GLU A 198 1.40 3.03 -26.40
N VAL A 199 2.47 2.29 -26.08
CA VAL A 199 2.64 1.72 -24.73
C VAL A 199 2.73 2.82 -23.68
N ALA A 200 3.46 3.91 -23.94
CA ALA A 200 3.59 5.03 -23.01
C ALA A 200 2.27 5.79 -22.77
N ARG A 201 1.32 5.75 -23.71
CA ARG A 201 -0.03 6.34 -23.56
C ARG A 201 -0.96 5.51 -22.67
N LEU A 202 -0.67 4.23 -22.46
CA LEU A 202 -1.51 3.37 -21.62
C LEU A 202 -1.45 3.77 -20.14
N PRO A 203 -2.54 3.61 -19.37
CA PRO A 203 -2.65 4.09 -18.00
C PRO A 203 -1.95 3.16 -16.99
N PHE A 204 -0.63 2.99 -17.11
CA PHE A 204 0.16 2.23 -16.15
C PHE A 204 0.38 3.03 -14.85
N ARG A 205 0.26 2.33 -13.71
CA ARG A 205 0.36 2.95 -12.37
C ARG A 205 1.80 3.13 -11.91
N ASN A 206 2.74 2.32 -12.42
CA ASN A 206 4.14 2.34 -12.00
C ASN A 206 5.09 1.84 -13.13
N VAL A 207 6.39 1.99 -12.90
CA VAL A 207 7.44 1.60 -13.88
C VAL A 207 7.51 0.08 -14.05
N ARG A 208 7.14 -0.70 -13.04
CA ARG A 208 7.15 -2.17 -13.10
C ARG A 208 6.11 -2.68 -14.11
N GLU A 209 4.89 -2.14 -14.09
CA GLU A 209 3.85 -2.44 -15.06
C GLU A 209 4.27 -2.07 -16.48
N LEU A 210 4.88 -0.90 -16.65
CA LEU A 210 5.41 -0.42 -17.93
C LEU A 210 6.46 -1.37 -18.51
N LYS A 211 7.46 -1.77 -17.70
CA LYS A 211 8.48 -2.76 -18.10
C LYS A 211 7.89 -4.15 -18.35
N GLY A 212 6.82 -4.50 -17.62
CA GLY A 212 6.07 -5.74 -17.82
C GLY A 212 5.30 -5.78 -19.14
N ALA A 213 4.69 -4.65 -19.53
CA ALA A 213 4.07 -4.50 -20.85
C ALA A 213 5.09 -4.65 -21.98
N LEU A 214 6.25 -3.99 -21.88
CA LEU A 214 7.34 -4.17 -22.84
C LEU A 214 7.80 -5.64 -22.93
N ASN A 215 7.89 -6.32 -21.78
CA ASN A 215 8.25 -7.75 -21.75
C ASN A 215 7.23 -8.62 -22.48
N ARG A 216 5.93 -8.34 -22.31
CA ARG A 216 4.86 -9.07 -23.01
C ARG A 216 4.93 -8.85 -24.52
N LEU A 217 5.12 -7.62 -24.97
CA LEU A 217 5.28 -7.33 -26.40
C LEU A 217 6.52 -8.02 -26.99
N SER A 218 7.64 -8.01 -26.25
CA SER A 218 8.85 -8.73 -26.67
C SER A 218 8.62 -10.23 -26.79
N ALA A 219 7.95 -10.85 -25.82
CA ALA A 219 7.64 -12.27 -25.85
C ALA A 219 6.68 -12.61 -27.00
N TYR A 220 5.69 -11.75 -27.26
CA TYR A 220 4.77 -11.92 -28.39
C TYR A 220 5.49 -11.92 -29.74
N GLN A 221 6.38 -10.94 -29.97
CA GLN A 221 7.21 -10.87 -31.19
C GLN A 221 8.11 -12.10 -31.37
N GLN A 222 8.61 -12.69 -30.29
CA GLN A 222 9.46 -13.88 -30.33
C GLN A 222 8.68 -15.16 -30.63
N LEU A 223 7.46 -15.29 -30.12
CA LEU A 223 6.63 -16.49 -30.29
C LEU A 223 5.93 -16.53 -31.66
N ASP A 224 5.37 -15.40 -32.11
CA ASP A 224 4.62 -15.33 -33.38
C ASP A 224 5.53 -15.07 -34.59
N GLY A 225 6.78 -14.66 -34.36
CA GLY A 225 7.77 -14.39 -35.41
C GLY A 225 7.46 -13.16 -36.27
N THR A 226 6.44 -12.37 -35.91
CA THR A 226 6.02 -11.16 -36.61
C THR A 226 6.42 -9.90 -35.83
N PRO A 227 6.92 -8.84 -36.50
CA PRO A 227 7.18 -7.56 -35.84
C PRO A 227 5.88 -6.96 -35.30
N VAL A 228 5.89 -6.52 -34.04
CA VAL A 228 4.73 -5.86 -33.42
C VAL A 228 4.59 -4.45 -34.00
N GLY A 229 3.40 -4.15 -34.53
CA GLY A 229 2.93 -2.84 -34.96
C GLY A 229 2.33 -2.00 -33.82
N ALA A 230 2.21 -0.68 -34.02
CA ALA A 230 1.53 0.20 -33.06
C ALA A 230 0.06 -0.22 -32.84
N ASP A 231 -0.63 -0.68 -33.89
CA ASP A 231 -2.02 -1.15 -33.83
C ASP A 231 -2.17 -2.44 -33.00
N ASP A 232 -1.12 -3.27 -32.95
CA ASP A 232 -1.12 -4.54 -32.22
C ASP A 232 -0.99 -4.33 -30.70
N VAL A 233 -0.46 -3.18 -30.27
CA VAL A 233 -0.20 -2.89 -28.85
C VAL A 233 -1.43 -3.10 -28.00
N ARG A 234 -2.60 -2.60 -28.45
CA ARG A 234 -3.86 -2.77 -27.72
C ARG A 234 -4.41 -4.18 -27.81
N ALA A 235 -4.19 -4.91 -28.89
CA ALA A 235 -4.60 -6.30 -28.97
C ALA A 235 -3.79 -7.17 -28.00
N VAL A 236 -2.46 -7.00 -28.00
CA VAL A 236 -1.52 -7.79 -27.19
C VAL A 236 -1.60 -7.41 -25.70
N LEU A 237 -1.71 -6.11 -25.38
CA LEU A 237 -1.75 -5.63 -24.00
C LEU A 237 -3.17 -5.48 -23.44
N GLY A 238 -4.14 -5.17 -24.30
CA GLY A 238 -5.56 -4.94 -23.96
C GLY A 238 -6.41 -6.22 -23.93
N GLY A 239 -5.92 -7.35 -24.44
CA GLY A 239 -6.54 -8.67 -24.23
C GLY A 239 -6.57 -9.15 -22.76
N ARG A 240 -6.03 -8.37 -21.81
CA ARG A 240 -6.14 -8.59 -20.35
C ARG A 240 -6.33 -7.30 -19.56
N VAL A 241 -7.16 -6.40 -20.07
CA VAL A 241 -7.87 -5.42 -19.24
C VAL A 241 -9.35 -5.73 -19.37
N ALA A 242 -9.85 -6.63 -18.51
CA ALA A 242 -11.23 -7.13 -18.44
C ALA A 242 -11.78 -7.89 -19.67
N GLN A 243 -11.59 -9.22 -19.69
CA GLN A 243 -12.65 -10.23 -19.88
C GLN A 243 -12.04 -11.64 -19.82
N ALA A 244 -12.70 -12.55 -19.08
CA ALA A 244 -12.39 -13.97 -19.07
C ALA A 244 -12.57 -14.54 -20.49
N ALA A 245 -11.57 -15.26 -21.01
CA ALA A 245 -11.70 -15.99 -22.26
C ALA A 245 -12.04 -17.48 -21.98
N PRO A 246 -12.90 -18.10 -22.82
CA PRO A 246 -13.44 -19.44 -22.59
C PRO A 246 -12.39 -20.52 -22.86
N SER A 247 -12.53 -21.62 -22.14
CA SER A 247 -11.75 -22.85 -22.23
C SER A 247 -11.78 -23.43 -23.66
N ARG A 248 -10.61 -23.56 -24.29
CA ARG A 248 -10.41 -24.48 -25.42
C ARG A 248 -9.66 -25.71 -24.94
N VAL A 249 -10.36 -26.82 -24.93
CA VAL A 249 -9.83 -28.17 -24.75
C VAL A 249 -8.96 -28.51 -25.95
N VAL A 250 -7.70 -28.91 -25.71
CA VAL A 250 -6.86 -29.57 -26.72
C VAL A 250 -6.72 -31.03 -26.31
N VAL A 251 -7.23 -31.92 -27.15
CA VAL A 251 -7.09 -33.38 -27.06
C VAL A 251 -5.77 -33.76 -27.74
N ILE A 252 -4.92 -34.52 -27.06
CA ILE A 252 -3.74 -35.17 -27.66
C ILE A 252 -4.01 -36.68 -27.72
N PRO A 253 -3.91 -37.34 -28.90
CA PRO A 253 -4.03 -38.79 -29.01
C PRO A 253 -2.82 -39.49 -28.40
N ASN A 254 -3.10 -40.61 -27.75
CA ASN A 254 -2.15 -41.49 -27.08
C ASN A 254 -1.73 -42.59 -28.06
N GLU A 255 -0.43 -42.71 -28.39
CA GLU A 255 0.17 -43.98 -28.83
C GLU A 255 1.72 -43.94 -28.93
N LEU A 256 2.32 -44.98 -28.31
CA LEU A 256 3.64 -45.60 -28.58
C LEU A 256 4.92 -45.12 -27.83
N LEU A 257 4.95 -45.48 -26.53
CA LEU A 257 5.95 -46.33 -25.82
C LEU A 257 7.43 -46.33 -26.23
N GLY A 258 8.33 -46.21 -25.23
CA GLY A 258 9.67 -46.79 -25.32
C GLY A 258 10.68 -46.44 -24.21
N ALA A 259 10.55 -47.09 -23.04
CA ALA A 259 11.63 -47.50 -22.12
C ALA A 259 12.62 -46.46 -21.52
N SER A 260 12.46 -46.18 -20.22
CA SER A 260 13.48 -46.26 -19.13
C SER A 260 13.08 -45.39 -17.91
N GLY A 261 11.97 -45.76 -17.28
CA GLY A 261 11.40 -45.06 -16.12
C GLY A 261 11.83 -45.65 -14.78
N GLN A 262 13.13 -45.71 -14.47
CA GLN A 262 13.57 -46.02 -13.09
C GLN A 262 14.72 -45.17 -12.55
N GLU A 263 15.38 -44.33 -13.35
CA GLU A 263 16.40 -43.39 -12.86
C GLU A 263 15.88 -41.94 -12.71
N TYR A 264 14.67 -41.64 -13.23
CA TYR A 264 14.05 -40.31 -13.13
C TYR A 264 13.08 -40.16 -11.95
N GLU A 265 12.57 -41.25 -11.36
CA GLU A 265 11.66 -41.18 -10.20
C GLU A 265 12.40 -40.92 -8.88
N GLY A 266 13.67 -41.34 -8.77
CA GLY A 266 14.51 -41.02 -7.61
C GLY A 266 15.03 -39.57 -7.60
N PHE A 267 15.28 -38.99 -8.78
CA PHE A 267 15.74 -37.60 -8.91
C PHE A 267 14.59 -36.58 -8.74
N LEU A 268 13.37 -36.95 -9.12
CA LEU A 268 12.19 -36.11 -8.89
C LEU A 268 11.67 -36.18 -7.45
N ALA A 269 11.98 -37.23 -6.67
CA ALA A 269 11.62 -37.25 -5.25
C ALA A 269 12.40 -36.22 -4.41
N ASP A 270 13.70 -36.02 -4.69
CA ASP A 270 14.56 -35.06 -3.96
C ASP A 270 14.43 -33.60 -4.46
N VAL A 271 13.87 -33.38 -5.66
CA VAL A 271 13.57 -32.03 -6.18
C VAL A 271 12.13 -31.59 -5.86
N THR A 272 11.32 -32.48 -5.25
CA THR A 272 9.98 -32.15 -4.76
C THR A 272 9.94 -31.92 -3.24
N GLU A 273 11.10 -31.65 -2.62
CA GLU A 273 11.23 -31.23 -1.22
C GLU A 273 11.91 -29.84 -1.08
N VAL A 274 11.56 -28.90 -1.96
CA VAL A 274 11.51 -27.48 -1.60
C VAL A 274 10.22 -26.94 -2.19
N VAL A 275 9.15 -27.17 -1.44
CA VAL A 275 7.79 -26.71 -1.70
C VAL A 275 7.81 -25.23 -2.08
N GLU A 276 7.44 -24.96 -3.33
CA GLU A 276 6.75 -23.73 -3.70
C GLU A 276 5.69 -23.46 -2.65
N THR A 277 5.95 -22.50 -1.76
CA THR A 277 5.01 -22.12 -0.72
C THR A 277 3.71 -21.72 -1.42
N ARG A 278 2.66 -22.53 -1.25
CA ARG A 278 1.29 -22.30 -1.72
C ARG A 278 0.85 -20.88 -1.38
N VAL A 279 1.02 -19.94 -2.30
CA VAL A 279 0.22 -18.73 -2.28
C VAL A 279 -1.11 -19.12 -2.88
N GLU A 280 -2.05 -19.41 -1.99
CA GLU A 280 -3.43 -19.69 -2.35
C GLU A 280 -4.01 -18.46 -3.06
N LYS A 281 -4.04 -18.49 -4.40
CA LYS A 281 -4.38 -17.34 -5.27
C LYS A 281 -5.66 -16.60 -4.86
N TRP A 282 -6.63 -17.30 -4.27
CA TRP A 282 -7.88 -16.70 -3.78
C TRP A 282 -7.67 -15.79 -2.55
N ARG A 283 -6.66 -16.07 -1.71
CA ARG A 283 -6.24 -15.19 -0.60
C ARG A 283 -5.57 -13.91 -1.08
N ILE A 284 -4.86 -13.94 -2.21
CA ILE A 284 -4.33 -12.72 -2.85
C ILE A 284 -5.50 -11.82 -3.26
N HIS A 285 -6.48 -12.36 -3.99
CA HIS A 285 -7.64 -11.56 -4.43
C HIS A 285 -8.48 -11.01 -3.28
N LEU A 286 -8.70 -11.80 -2.21
CA LEU A 286 -9.35 -11.28 -1.00
C LEU A 286 -8.50 -10.21 -0.31
N GLY A 287 -7.18 -10.38 -0.24
CA GLY A 287 -6.26 -9.40 0.31
C GLY A 287 -6.24 -8.08 -0.47
N GLU A 288 -6.33 -8.13 -1.80
CA GLU A 288 -6.49 -6.96 -2.66
C GLU A 288 -7.83 -6.24 -2.41
N ALA A 289 -8.93 -6.99 -2.30
CA ALA A 289 -10.24 -6.45 -1.99
C ALA A 289 -10.30 -5.82 -0.58
N CYS A 290 -9.70 -6.48 0.42
CA CYS A 290 -9.54 -5.92 1.77
C CYS A 290 -8.77 -4.60 1.71
N SER A 291 -7.64 -4.57 1.00
CA SER A 291 -6.82 -3.37 0.90
C SER A 291 -7.56 -2.23 0.22
N TYR A 292 -8.31 -2.51 -0.85
CA TYR A 292 -9.14 -1.54 -1.55
C TYR A 292 -10.21 -0.92 -0.63
N TRP A 293 -11.07 -1.75 -0.03
CA TRP A 293 -12.19 -1.25 0.77
C TRP A 293 -11.77 -0.62 2.09
N LYS A 294 -10.65 -1.05 2.67
CA LYS A 294 -10.06 -0.42 3.84
C LYS A 294 -9.52 0.98 3.53
N ASN A 295 -8.95 1.19 2.34
CA ASN A 295 -8.54 2.52 1.88
C ASN A 295 -9.74 3.45 1.64
N GLU A 296 -10.87 2.89 1.18
CA GLU A 296 -12.15 3.62 1.06
C GLU A 296 -12.84 3.85 2.43
N GLY A 297 -12.23 3.40 3.53
CA GLY A 297 -12.71 3.62 4.90
C GLY A 297 -13.77 2.63 5.38
N TYR A 298 -13.97 1.50 4.69
CA TYR A 298 -14.93 0.45 5.07
C TYR A 298 -14.27 -0.67 5.89
N SER A 299 -15.05 -1.25 6.80
CA SER A 299 -14.68 -2.43 7.58
C SER A 299 -14.60 -3.66 6.69
N THR A 300 -13.45 -4.34 6.71
CA THR A 300 -13.16 -5.53 5.90
C THR A 300 -13.15 -6.82 6.71
N VAL A 301 -13.63 -6.80 7.96
CA VAL A 301 -13.61 -7.95 8.90
C VAL A 301 -14.29 -9.20 8.33
N VAL A 302 -15.30 -9.04 7.48
CA VAL A 302 -15.98 -10.15 6.79
C VAL A 302 -15.06 -10.82 5.76
N LEU A 303 -14.33 -10.03 4.97
CA LEU A 303 -13.37 -10.53 3.98
C LEU A 303 -12.12 -11.10 4.65
N GLU A 304 -11.64 -10.48 5.73
CA GLU A 304 -10.52 -10.98 6.54
C GLU A 304 -10.84 -12.35 7.17
N ARG A 305 -12.07 -12.54 7.67
CA ARG A 305 -12.54 -13.86 8.14
C ARG A 305 -12.57 -14.89 7.01
N ALA A 306 -13.01 -14.51 5.81
CA ALA A 306 -13.02 -15.41 4.67
C ALA A 306 -11.60 -15.90 4.29
N MET A 307 -10.56 -15.09 4.53
CA MET A 307 -9.16 -15.51 4.30
C MET A 307 -8.67 -16.60 5.27
N THR A 308 -9.34 -16.77 6.41
CA THR A 308 -9.00 -17.81 7.41
C THR A 308 -9.60 -19.18 7.12
N LEU A 309 -10.45 -19.28 6.09
CA LEU A 309 -11.06 -20.55 5.69
C LEU A 309 -10.00 -21.52 5.15
N SER A 310 -10.20 -22.80 5.48
CA SER A 310 -9.35 -23.92 5.02
C SER A 310 -9.59 -24.26 3.54
N GLU A 311 -10.77 -23.92 3.01
CA GLU A 311 -11.18 -24.15 1.62
C GLU A 311 -11.58 -22.82 0.97
N PRO A 312 -11.37 -22.66 -0.35
CA PRO A 312 -11.72 -21.43 -1.06
C PRO A 312 -13.24 -21.18 -1.05
N PRO A 313 -13.71 -20.01 -0.58
CA PRO A 313 -15.12 -19.64 -0.70
C PRO A 313 -15.49 -19.35 -2.17
N ASP A 314 -16.78 -19.21 -2.46
CA ASP A 314 -17.23 -18.59 -3.71
C ASP A 314 -16.78 -17.12 -3.74
N LEU A 315 -15.59 -16.90 -4.28
CA LEU A 315 -14.92 -15.61 -4.30
C LEU A 315 -15.76 -14.54 -5.00
N ASN A 316 -16.38 -14.88 -6.12
CA ASN A 316 -17.17 -13.94 -6.90
C ASN A 316 -18.47 -13.59 -6.18
N GLY A 317 -19.17 -14.58 -5.62
CA GLY A 317 -20.38 -14.36 -4.84
C GLY A 317 -20.13 -13.54 -3.57
N LEU A 318 -19.04 -13.83 -2.86
CA LEU A 318 -18.65 -13.10 -1.65
C LEU A 318 -18.33 -11.63 -1.95
N LEU A 319 -17.50 -11.36 -2.96
CA LEU A 319 -17.14 -9.99 -3.34
C LEU A 319 -18.33 -9.20 -3.88
N ALA A 320 -19.22 -9.84 -4.64
CA ALA A 320 -20.45 -9.22 -5.13
C ALA A 320 -21.38 -8.85 -3.96
N THR A 321 -21.57 -9.76 -3.00
CA THR A 321 -22.40 -9.52 -1.81
C THR A 321 -21.82 -8.40 -0.95
N PHE A 322 -20.50 -8.40 -0.76
CA PHE A 322 -19.81 -7.37 0.00
C PHE A 322 -19.92 -5.98 -0.66
N THR A 323 -19.78 -5.92 -1.99
CA THR A 323 -19.94 -4.67 -2.75
C THR A 323 -21.37 -4.15 -2.65
N ALA A 324 -22.38 -5.01 -2.81
CA ALA A 324 -23.78 -4.63 -2.67
C ALA A 324 -24.11 -4.12 -1.25
N ALA A 325 -23.51 -4.71 -0.21
CA ALA A 325 -23.64 -4.24 1.17
C ALA A 325 -23.10 -2.81 1.36
N ILE A 326 -21.97 -2.48 0.73
CA ILE A 326 -21.39 -1.14 0.78
C ILE A 326 -22.26 -0.13 0.03
N GLU A 327 -22.72 -0.47 -1.18
CA GLU A 327 -23.64 0.38 -1.95
C GLU A 327 -24.92 0.69 -1.14
N HIS A 328 -25.44 -0.31 -0.43
CA HIS A 328 -26.58 -0.12 0.46
C HIS A 328 -26.27 0.85 1.62
N LEU A 329 -25.11 0.70 2.28
CA LEU A 329 -24.70 1.61 3.37
C LEU A 329 -24.51 3.05 2.87
N GLN A 330 -23.95 3.24 1.69
CA GLN A 330 -23.82 4.56 1.06
C GLN A 330 -25.21 5.18 0.81
N ALA A 331 -26.16 4.40 0.30
CA ALA A 331 -27.53 4.87 0.10
C ALA A 331 -28.21 5.28 1.42
N LEU A 332 -28.01 4.50 2.50
CA LEU A 332 -28.53 4.85 3.82
C LEU A 332 -27.88 6.11 4.39
N GLU A 333 -26.57 6.29 4.22
CA GLU A 333 -25.88 7.51 4.68
C GLU A 333 -26.40 8.75 3.96
N VAL A 334 -26.60 8.68 2.64
CA VAL A 334 -27.18 9.78 1.86
C VAL A 334 -28.58 10.15 2.38
N GLN A 335 -29.43 9.16 2.68
CA GLN A 335 -30.76 9.40 3.25
C GLN A 335 -30.68 10.00 4.66
N ALA A 336 -29.82 9.46 5.53
CA ALA A 336 -29.63 9.96 6.90
C ALA A 336 -29.14 11.42 6.91
N VAL A 337 -28.13 11.74 6.09
CA VAL A 337 -27.54 13.09 6.01
C VAL A 337 -28.50 14.11 5.43
N ALA A 338 -29.43 13.71 4.56
CA ALA A 338 -30.47 14.58 4.05
C ALA A 338 -31.47 15.00 5.15
N LEU A 339 -31.66 14.16 6.18
CA LEU A 339 -32.56 14.41 7.30
C LEU A 339 -31.84 15.10 8.46
N ASP A 340 -30.64 14.64 8.80
CA ASP A 340 -29.77 15.19 9.83
C ASP A 340 -28.30 15.19 9.36
N PRO A 341 -27.73 16.36 9.01
CA PRO A 341 -26.34 16.48 8.59
C PRO A 341 -25.32 15.95 9.59
N ALA A 342 -25.65 15.86 10.88
CA ALA A 342 -24.76 15.36 11.94
C ALA A 342 -24.54 13.84 11.88
N LEU A 343 -25.31 13.11 11.06
CA LEU A 343 -25.17 11.67 10.88
C LEU A 343 -24.08 11.28 9.87
N ARG A 344 -23.46 12.24 9.17
CA ARG A 344 -22.38 11.98 8.21
C ARG A 344 -21.19 11.30 8.89
N GLY A 345 -20.67 10.25 8.24
CA GLY A 345 -19.45 9.57 8.67
C GLY A 345 -19.59 8.74 9.95
N LYS A 346 -20.82 8.46 10.42
CA LYS A 346 -21.02 7.57 11.57
C LYS A 346 -20.47 6.16 11.27
N PRO A 347 -19.85 5.47 12.25
CA PRO A 347 -19.25 4.15 12.04
C PRO A 347 -20.19 3.09 11.46
N ALA A 348 -21.50 3.18 11.76
CA ALA A 348 -22.52 2.29 11.23
C ALA A 348 -22.59 2.30 9.69
N PHE A 349 -22.29 3.44 9.04
CA PHE A 349 -22.27 3.57 7.57
C PHE A 349 -20.97 3.07 6.92
N ARG A 350 -20.00 2.64 7.72
CA ARG A 350 -18.70 2.15 7.26
C ARG A 350 -18.50 0.67 7.57
N ASN A 351 -19.42 0.02 8.27
CA ASN A 351 -19.32 -1.39 8.60
C ASN A 351 -20.46 -2.21 7.97
N PRO A 352 -20.18 -3.05 6.96
CA PRO A 352 -21.16 -3.94 6.33
C PRO A 352 -21.90 -4.88 7.29
N GLU A 353 -21.35 -5.16 8.48
CA GLU A 353 -22.04 -5.95 9.51
C GLU A 353 -23.09 -5.17 10.30
N LEU A 354 -23.07 -3.84 10.21
CA LEU A 354 -23.93 -2.93 10.97
C LEU A 354 -25.05 -2.32 10.11
N ILE A 355 -25.42 -2.94 9.00
CA ILE A 355 -26.52 -2.47 8.13
C ILE A 355 -27.81 -2.26 8.93
N GLY A 356 -28.13 -3.15 9.87
CA GLY A 356 -29.30 -3.00 10.73
C GLY A 356 -29.24 -1.76 11.63
N GLU A 357 -28.06 -1.42 12.17
CA GLU A 357 -27.87 -0.20 12.95
C GLU A 357 -27.93 1.06 12.09
N ALA A 358 -27.36 1.00 10.88
CA ALA A 358 -27.45 2.08 9.90
C ALA A 358 -28.91 2.37 9.52
N GLN A 359 -29.72 1.35 9.33
CA GLN A 359 -31.17 1.49 9.07
C GLN A 359 -31.88 2.15 10.25
N LEU A 360 -31.60 1.72 11.49
CA LEU A 360 -32.19 2.33 12.69
C LEU A 360 -31.83 3.81 12.84
N LEU A 361 -30.64 4.24 12.41
CA LEU A 361 -30.27 5.66 12.39
C LEU A 361 -31.13 6.45 11.40
N VAL A 362 -31.36 5.91 10.20
CA VAL A 362 -32.26 6.51 9.21
C VAL A 362 -33.69 6.58 9.74
N ASP A 363 -34.21 5.50 10.32
CA ASP A 363 -35.58 5.45 10.87
C ASP A 363 -35.78 6.46 12.01
N ARG A 364 -34.77 6.63 12.88
CA ARG A 364 -34.80 7.66 13.94
C ARG A 364 -34.76 9.07 13.38
N ALA A 365 -33.93 9.31 12.37
CA ALA A 365 -33.86 10.61 11.70
C ALA A 365 -35.22 10.95 11.05
N LEU A 366 -35.85 9.97 10.38
CA LEU A 366 -37.20 10.10 9.82
C LEU A 366 -38.25 10.41 10.89
N ALA A 367 -38.21 9.71 12.02
CA ALA A 367 -39.14 9.95 13.13
C ALA A 367 -38.96 11.35 13.76
N SER A 368 -37.73 11.84 13.85
CA SER A 368 -37.42 13.17 14.40
C SER A 368 -37.77 14.34 13.46
N ALA A 369 -37.86 14.06 12.14
CA ALA A 369 -38.29 15.04 11.14
C ALA A 369 -39.81 15.29 11.15
N VAL A 370 -40.59 14.46 11.87
CA VAL A 370 -42.01 14.70 12.07
C VAL A 370 -42.18 15.80 13.14
N PRO A 371 -42.75 16.98 12.81
CA PRO A 371 -42.97 18.02 13.79
C PRO A 371 -43.88 17.48 14.91
N LEU A 372 -43.55 17.82 16.16
CA LEU A 372 -44.37 17.45 17.32
C LEU A 372 -45.83 17.85 17.04
N PRO A 373 -46.82 17.00 17.37
CA PRO A 373 -48.21 17.37 17.22
C PRO A 373 -48.49 18.66 17.99
N ALA A 374 -49.35 19.51 17.42
CA ALA A 374 -49.73 20.75 18.07
C ALA A 374 -50.20 20.46 19.51
N PRO A 375 -49.79 21.26 20.51
CA PRO A 375 -50.19 21.03 21.89
C PRO A 375 -51.72 20.98 22.01
N LEU A 376 -52.23 20.01 22.77
CA LEU A 376 -53.66 19.85 22.97
C LEU A 376 -54.24 21.13 23.61
N PRO A 377 -55.35 21.70 23.10
CA PRO A 377 -55.92 22.96 23.61
C PRO A 377 -56.30 22.94 25.10
N SER A 378 -56.50 21.75 25.68
CA SER A 378 -56.82 21.54 27.08
C SER A 378 -55.63 21.72 28.03
N TYR A 379 -54.39 21.62 27.53
CA TYR A 379 -53.19 21.76 28.34
C TYR A 379 -52.73 23.21 28.34
N THR A 380 -53.32 23.99 29.25
CA THR A 380 -52.96 25.40 29.45
C THR A 380 -52.11 25.58 30.70
N ARG A 381 -51.23 26.59 30.70
CA ARG A 381 -50.41 26.96 31.87
C ARG A 381 -51.25 27.14 33.14
N ASN A 382 -52.47 27.67 32.99
CA ASN A 382 -53.40 27.91 34.10
C ASN A 382 -54.04 26.61 34.65
N GLY A 383 -53.95 25.49 33.93
CA GLY A 383 -54.45 24.18 34.38
C GLY A 383 -53.51 23.44 35.33
N PHE A 384 -52.28 23.95 35.55
CA PHE A 384 -51.32 23.37 36.49
C PHE A 384 -51.38 24.13 37.83
N GLU A 385 -52.15 23.64 38.80
CA GLU A 385 -52.21 24.21 40.14
C GLU A 385 -51.00 23.79 41.00
N GLY A 386 -50.34 24.78 41.58
CA GLY A 386 -49.00 24.68 42.15
C GLY A 386 -48.91 23.96 43.49
N GLY A 387 -48.56 22.68 43.46
CA GLY A 387 -47.84 22.04 44.57
C GLY A 387 -46.40 22.57 44.68
N SER A 388 -45.82 22.56 45.88
CA SER A 388 -44.44 23.03 46.12
C SER A 388 -43.40 22.34 45.22
N ALA A 389 -43.67 21.10 44.82
CA ALA A 389 -42.82 20.31 43.92
C ALA A 389 -42.74 20.87 42.48
N ILE A 390 -43.76 21.58 41.99
CA ILE A 390 -43.86 22.01 40.57
C ILE A 390 -43.63 23.53 40.41
N GLN A 391 -43.60 24.30 41.51
CA GLN A 391 -43.39 25.75 41.45
C GLN A 391 -42.08 26.17 40.76
N LEU A 392 -41.00 25.42 40.95
CA LEU A 392 -39.72 25.74 40.29
C LEU A 392 -39.83 25.56 38.77
N ALA A 393 -40.48 24.49 38.33
CA ALA A 393 -40.71 24.21 36.92
C ALA A 393 -41.63 25.27 36.27
N LEU A 394 -42.67 25.71 36.97
CA LEU A 394 -43.56 26.78 36.48
C LEU A 394 -42.82 28.12 36.36
N LYS A 395 -41.98 28.48 37.33
CA LYS A 395 -41.14 29.68 37.26
C LYS A 395 -40.13 29.62 36.11
N ALA A 396 -39.51 28.47 35.89
CA ALA A 396 -38.60 28.28 34.76
C ALA A 396 -39.35 28.37 33.42
N PHE A 397 -40.54 27.76 33.33
CA PHE A 397 -41.41 27.86 32.16
C PHE A 397 -41.78 29.32 31.83
N ASP A 398 -42.29 30.06 32.82
CA ASP A 398 -42.67 31.47 32.63
C ASP A 398 -41.45 32.31 32.19
N ALA A 399 -40.28 32.07 32.78
CA ALA A 399 -39.05 32.79 32.41
C ALA A 399 -38.58 32.49 30.97
N VAL A 400 -38.77 31.27 30.47
CA VAL A 400 -38.45 30.88 29.09
C VAL A 400 -39.46 31.50 28.10
N VAL A 401 -40.74 31.56 28.47
CA VAL A 401 -41.77 32.20 27.63
C VAL A 401 -41.57 33.71 27.55
N GLU A 402 -41.24 34.37 28.66
CA GLU A 402 -41.01 35.81 28.70
C GLU A 402 -39.73 36.24 27.94
N ASN A 403 -38.67 35.42 28.00
CA ASN A 403 -37.39 35.72 27.33
C ASN A 403 -36.81 34.46 26.65
N PRO A 404 -37.32 34.08 25.46
CA PRO A 404 -36.88 32.87 24.76
C PRO A 404 -35.37 32.90 24.47
N GLY A 405 -34.67 31.83 24.88
CA GLY A 405 -33.25 31.63 24.56
C GLY A 405 -32.24 32.30 25.50
N ALA A 406 -32.67 33.12 26.47
CA ALA A 406 -31.77 33.86 27.36
C ALA A 406 -31.46 33.15 28.70
N ARG A 407 -32.36 32.29 29.19
CA ARG A 407 -32.17 31.49 30.41
C ARG A 407 -32.61 30.04 30.18
N TYR A 408 -31.93 29.11 30.87
CA TYR A 408 -32.22 27.66 30.84
C TYR A 408 -32.08 27.01 29.44
N ASN A 409 -31.29 27.61 28.55
CA ASN A 409 -30.86 26.99 27.30
C ASN A 409 -29.53 26.26 27.56
N PRO A 410 -29.44 24.92 27.41
CA PRO A 410 -28.26 24.15 27.78
C PRO A 410 -27.03 24.39 26.87
N LEU A 411 -27.17 25.20 25.82
CA LEU A 411 -26.09 25.52 24.88
C LEU A 411 -25.32 26.81 25.22
N PHE A 412 -25.59 27.43 26.39
CA PHE A 412 -24.79 28.53 26.95
C PHE A 412 -24.51 28.36 28.44
#